data_AF-A0A7K7WVU9-F1
#
_entry.id   AF-A0A7K7WVU9-F1
#
_cell.length_a   1.000
_cell.length_b   1.000
_cell.length_c   1.000
_cell.angle_alpha   90.00
_cell.angle_beta   90.00
_cell.angle_gamma   90.00
#
_symmetry.space_group_name_H-M   'P 1'
#
loop_
_entity.id
_entity.type
_entity.pdbx_description
1 polymer ?
#
loop_
_entity_poly.entity_id
_entity_poly.type
_entity_poly.pdbx_seq_one_letter_code
_entity_poly.pdbx_strand_id
1 'polypeptide(L)'
;GNGVGDVCEEDFDNDTVADPLDACPESAEVTLTDFRAYQTVILDPEGDAQIDPNWVVLNQVGAATRDGRRGHHCHPCQPCCLPTVQGMEIVQTMNSDPGLAVGYTAFNGVDFEGTFHVNTVTDDDYAGFIFSYQDSASFYVVMWKQTEQTYWQATPFRAVAQPG
;
A
#
# COMPACT_ATOMS: atom_id res chain seq x y z
N GLY A 1 19.72 15.38 -30.74
CA GLY A 1 19.25 14.44 -29.71
C GLY A 1 18.52 15.21 -28.63
N ASN A 2 17.54 14.57 -28.01
CA ASN A 2 16.80 15.03 -26.84
C ASN A 2 17.58 14.90 -25.52
N GLY A 3 18.79 14.32 -25.55
CA GLY A 3 19.64 14.14 -24.37
C GLY A 3 19.45 12.79 -23.68
N VAL A 4 18.52 11.95 -24.16
CA VAL A 4 18.32 10.55 -23.79
C VAL A 4 18.95 9.67 -24.87
N GLY A 5 19.48 8.51 -24.50
CA GLY A 5 20.04 7.56 -25.47
C GLY A 5 18.95 6.68 -26.09
N ASP A 6 19.02 6.45 -27.40
CA ASP A 6 18.01 5.67 -28.16
C ASP A 6 17.69 4.28 -27.57
N VAL A 7 18.62 3.69 -26.81
CA VAL A 7 18.43 2.37 -26.16
C VAL A 7 17.47 2.42 -24.96
N CYS A 8 17.45 3.54 -24.24
CA CYS A 8 16.67 3.73 -23.01
C CYS A 8 15.66 4.88 -23.18
N GLU A 9 15.19 5.10 -24.41
CA GLU A 9 14.29 6.20 -24.74
C GLU A 9 12.84 5.94 -24.29
N GLU A 10 12.44 4.68 -24.15
CA GLU A 10 11.08 4.27 -23.74
C GLU A 10 11.05 3.47 -22.43
N ASP A 11 12.22 3.06 -21.93
CA ASP A 11 12.43 2.21 -20.75
C ASP A 11 13.81 2.56 -20.18
N PHE A 12 13.84 3.43 -19.18
CA PHE A 12 15.05 4.08 -18.70
C PHE A 12 15.93 3.14 -17.85
N ASP A 13 15.32 2.26 -17.06
CA ASP A 13 16.01 1.31 -16.19
C ASP A 13 16.10 -0.12 -16.76
N ASN A 14 15.49 -0.36 -17.92
CA ASN A 14 15.52 -1.60 -18.68
C ASN A 14 14.90 -2.78 -17.89
N ASP A 15 13.77 -2.52 -17.26
CA ASP A 15 13.03 -3.50 -16.46
C ASP A 15 11.85 -4.15 -17.20
N THR A 16 11.69 -3.79 -18.48
CA THR A 16 10.66 -4.24 -19.42
C THR A 16 9.30 -3.55 -19.30
N VAL A 17 9.15 -2.60 -18.39
CA VAL A 17 7.99 -1.72 -18.28
C VAL A 17 8.36 -0.34 -18.84
N ALA A 18 7.52 0.19 -19.73
CA ALA A 18 7.80 1.49 -20.34
C ALA A 18 7.61 2.62 -19.31
N ASP A 19 8.46 3.65 -19.36
CA ASP A 19 8.48 4.77 -18.39
C ASP A 19 7.08 5.36 -18.07
N PRO A 20 6.15 5.55 -19.04
CA PRO A 20 4.83 6.11 -18.74
C PRO A 20 3.88 5.16 -17.98
N LEU A 21 4.21 3.88 -17.90
CA LEU A 21 3.44 2.83 -17.21
C LEU A 21 4.16 2.29 -15.97
N ASP A 22 5.39 2.74 -15.73
CA ASP A 22 6.20 2.37 -14.59
C ASP A 22 6.00 3.37 -13.43
N ALA A 23 5.74 2.84 -12.24
CA ALA A 23 5.66 3.62 -11.02
C ALA A 23 7.02 4.20 -10.58
N CYS A 24 8.13 3.55 -10.94
CA CYS A 24 9.49 4.00 -10.64
C CYS A 24 10.45 3.82 -11.84
N PRO A 25 10.33 4.65 -12.91
CA PRO A 25 11.11 4.54 -14.16
C PRO A 25 12.65 4.56 -14.04
N GLU A 26 13.18 4.84 -12.84
CA GLU A 26 14.63 4.89 -12.58
C GLU A 26 15.09 3.71 -11.71
N SER A 27 14.25 2.70 -11.49
CA SER A 27 14.47 1.59 -10.56
C SER A 27 13.91 0.27 -11.07
N ALA A 28 14.78 -0.53 -11.71
CA ALA A 28 14.41 -1.81 -12.32
C ALA A 28 13.88 -2.92 -11.39
N GLU A 29 13.86 -2.66 -10.08
CA GLU A 29 13.32 -3.57 -9.06
C GLU A 29 11.83 -3.31 -8.75
N VAL A 30 11.29 -2.16 -9.15
CA VAL A 30 9.96 -1.68 -8.72
C VAL A 30 9.19 -1.11 -9.91
N THR A 31 8.33 -1.93 -10.50
CA THR A 31 7.52 -1.54 -11.67
C THR A 31 6.15 -0.97 -11.31
N LEU A 32 5.59 -1.43 -10.19
CA LEU A 32 4.17 -1.24 -9.84
C LEU A 32 3.99 -1.23 -8.32
N THR A 33 2.91 -0.59 -7.87
CA THR A 33 2.44 -0.70 -6.48
C THR A 33 1.94 -2.12 -6.20
N ASP A 34 2.56 -2.80 -5.23
CA ASP A 34 2.18 -4.15 -4.82
C ASP A 34 2.41 -4.39 -3.32
N PHE A 35 1.34 -4.44 -2.55
CA PHE A 35 1.35 -4.78 -1.12
C PHE A 35 1.04 -6.25 -0.82
N ARG A 36 1.06 -7.16 -1.80
CA ARG A 36 0.86 -8.60 -1.53
C ARG A 36 1.95 -9.19 -0.65
N ALA A 37 3.16 -8.64 -0.74
CA ALA A 37 4.26 -8.96 0.14
C ALA A 37 4.42 -7.81 1.15
N TYR A 38 4.04 -8.08 2.40
CA TYR A 38 4.18 -7.14 3.50
C TYR A 38 4.68 -7.86 4.76
N GLN A 39 5.24 -7.07 5.67
CA GLN A 39 5.52 -7.46 7.04
C GLN A 39 4.41 -6.93 7.95
N THR A 40 3.91 -7.78 8.85
CA THR A 40 3.08 -7.33 9.96
C THR A 40 3.97 -6.94 11.14
N VAL A 41 3.78 -5.73 11.65
CA VAL A 41 4.46 -5.22 12.85
C VAL A 41 3.40 -5.05 13.94
N ILE A 42 3.56 -5.77 15.05
CA ILE A 42 2.72 -5.62 16.24
C ILE A 42 3.35 -4.55 17.13
N LEU A 43 2.60 -3.48 17.42
CA LEU A 43 3.10 -2.35 18.22
C LEU A 43 2.86 -2.53 19.72
N ASP A 44 1.93 -3.39 20.10
CA ASP A 44 1.71 -3.83 21.48
C ASP A 44 1.87 -5.35 21.59
N PRO A 45 3.09 -5.87 21.82
CA PRO A 45 3.33 -7.30 21.93
C PRO A 45 2.90 -7.90 23.27
N GLU A 46 2.48 -7.09 24.25
CA GLU A 46 1.97 -7.59 25.54
C GLU A 46 0.54 -8.15 25.38
N GLY A 47 -0.23 -7.60 24.42
CA GLY A 47 -1.55 -8.10 24.03
C GLY A 47 -2.62 -7.82 25.09
N ASP A 48 -2.52 -6.65 25.73
CA ASP A 48 -3.29 -6.31 26.94
C ASP A 48 -4.74 -5.90 26.65
N ALA A 49 -5.08 -5.72 25.37
CA ALA A 49 -6.26 -4.99 24.91
C ALA A 49 -7.14 -5.79 23.95
N GLN A 50 -6.62 -6.33 22.84
CA GLN A 50 -7.39 -6.93 21.73
C GLN A 50 -6.65 -8.09 21.02
N ILE A 51 -7.08 -8.47 19.81
CA ILE A 51 -6.46 -9.51 18.97
C ILE A 51 -5.53 -8.83 17.96
N ASP A 52 -4.47 -9.50 17.49
CA ASP A 52 -3.62 -9.02 16.39
C ASP A 52 -4.44 -8.64 15.12
N PRO A 53 -3.99 -7.63 14.35
CA PRO A 53 -4.67 -7.22 13.12
C PRO A 53 -4.68 -8.32 12.06
N ASN A 54 -5.83 -8.47 11.38
CA ASN A 54 -5.97 -9.36 10.22
C ASN A 54 -6.06 -8.55 8.93
N TRP A 55 -5.01 -8.65 8.11
CA TRP A 55 -4.84 -7.92 6.85
C TRP A 55 -5.22 -8.81 5.67
N VAL A 56 -6.16 -8.34 4.86
CA VAL A 56 -6.55 -8.97 3.61
C VAL A 56 -6.11 -8.06 2.47
N VAL A 57 -5.18 -8.54 1.65
CA VAL A 57 -4.74 -7.83 0.45
C VAL A 57 -5.65 -8.22 -0.70
N LEU A 58 -6.28 -7.21 -1.30
CA LEU A 58 -7.20 -7.33 -2.41
C LEU A 58 -6.57 -6.78 -3.71
N ASN A 59 -7.44 -6.40 -4.65
CA ASN A 59 -7.18 -6.15 -6.05
C ASN A 59 -7.03 -7.41 -6.94
N GLN A 60 -8.19 -7.96 -7.32
CA GLN A 60 -8.38 -8.71 -8.56
C GLN A 60 -9.23 -7.86 -9.51
N VAL A 61 -8.68 -6.79 -10.09
CA VAL A 61 -9.29 -6.31 -11.34
C VAL A 61 -8.88 -7.30 -12.40
N GLY A 62 -9.72 -8.33 -12.56
CA GLY A 62 -9.61 -9.32 -13.60
C GLY A 62 -9.46 -8.63 -14.94
N ALA A 63 -8.45 -9.06 -15.68
CA ALA A 63 -8.27 -8.95 -17.12
C ALA A 63 -9.52 -8.40 -17.84
N ALA A 64 -9.32 -7.35 -18.63
CA ALA A 64 -10.20 -7.08 -19.76
C ALA A 64 -10.59 -8.43 -20.40
N THR A 65 -11.87 -8.75 -20.34
CA THR A 65 -12.42 -10.04 -20.76
C THR A 65 -11.82 -10.41 -22.11
N ARG A 66 -11.15 -11.57 -22.18
CA ARG A 66 -10.76 -12.19 -23.45
C ARG A 66 -12.02 -12.36 -24.30
N ASP A 67 -12.27 -11.42 -25.21
CA ASP A 67 -13.14 -11.70 -26.36
C ASP A 67 -12.43 -12.79 -27.16
N GLY A 68 -12.96 -14.00 -27.09
CA GLY A 68 -12.41 -15.21 -27.68
C GLY A 68 -12.53 -15.23 -29.20
N ARG A 69 -11.92 -14.27 -29.91
CA ARG A 69 -11.83 -14.28 -31.37
C ARG A 69 -10.46 -13.86 -31.89
N ARG A 70 -9.72 -14.91 -32.27
CA ARG A 70 -8.59 -14.98 -33.22
C ARG A 70 -7.23 -14.51 -32.72
N GLY A 71 -6.22 -15.33 -33.02
CA GLY A 71 -4.85 -15.19 -32.55
C GLY A 71 -4.17 -13.93 -33.08
N HIS A 72 -4.08 -12.94 -32.20
CA HIS A 72 -3.24 -11.77 -32.40
C HIS A 72 -2.00 -11.92 -31.52
N HIS A 73 -0.83 -11.90 -32.17
CA HIS A 73 0.44 -11.73 -31.48
C HIS A 73 0.34 -10.46 -30.64
N CYS A 74 0.69 -10.55 -29.36
CA CYS A 74 0.90 -9.38 -28.52
C CYS A 74 2.04 -8.57 -29.15
N HIS A 75 1.70 -7.49 -29.85
CA HIS A 75 2.64 -6.42 -30.13
C HIS A 75 2.81 -5.60 -28.85
N PRO A 76 4.03 -5.10 -28.55
CA PRO A 76 4.34 -4.45 -27.27
C PRO A 76 3.55 -3.16 -26.98
N CYS A 77 2.72 -2.67 -27.90
CA CYS A 77 2.05 -1.36 -27.78
C CYS A 77 0.51 -1.41 -27.94
N GLN A 78 -0.19 -2.50 -27.59
CA GLN A 78 -1.67 -2.50 -27.51
C GLN A 78 -2.17 -2.41 -26.06
N PRO A 79 -3.32 -1.75 -25.80
CA PRO A 79 -3.87 -1.50 -24.45
C PRO A 79 -4.36 -2.77 -23.72
N CYS A 80 -4.01 -3.94 -24.23
CA CYS A 80 -4.26 -5.25 -23.63
C CYS A 80 -3.16 -5.69 -22.64
N CYS A 81 -2.03 -4.96 -22.59
CA CYS A 81 -0.94 -5.17 -21.63
C CYS A 81 -0.98 -4.13 -20.51
N LEU A 82 -2.16 -3.62 -20.14
CA LEU A 82 -2.25 -2.87 -18.88
C LEU A 82 -1.81 -3.82 -17.75
N PRO A 83 -0.85 -3.41 -16.91
CA PRO A 83 -0.40 -4.23 -15.80
C PRO A 83 -1.62 -4.62 -14.97
N THR A 84 -1.74 -5.92 -14.66
CA THR A 84 -2.82 -6.38 -13.80
C THR A 84 -2.56 -5.81 -12.42
N VAL A 85 -3.34 -4.82 -12.02
CA VAL A 85 -3.20 -4.19 -10.71
C VAL A 85 -3.63 -5.19 -9.63
N GLN A 86 -2.65 -5.73 -8.91
CA GLN A 86 -2.85 -6.65 -7.79
C GLN A 86 -2.13 -6.08 -6.57
N GLY A 87 -2.74 -6.15 -5.39
CA GLY A 87 -2.07 -5.68 -4.18
C GLY A 87 -2.14 -4.17 -3.92
N MET A 88 -3.05 -3.43 -4.56
CA MET A 88 -3.24 -1.99 -4.28
C MET A 88 -4.40 -1.69 -3.32
N GLU A 89 -4.98 -2.71 -2.71
CA GLU A 89 -6.06 -2.56 -1.74
C GLU A 89 -5.75 -3.45 -0.53
N ILE A 90 -5.84 -2.87 0.67
CA ILE A 90 -5.64 -3.59 1.93
C ILE A 90 -6.88 -3.35 2.79
N VAL A 91 -7.45 -4.43 3.31
CA VAL A 91 -8.59 -4.40 4.23
C VAL A 91 -8.17 -4.97 5.57
N GLN A 92 -8.38 -4.19 6.63
CA GLN A 92 -8.26 -4.65 8.01
C GLN A 92 -9.68 -5.03 8.49
N THR A 93 -9.81 -6.20 9.12
CA THR A 93 -11.13 -6.81 9.40
C THR A 93 -11.45 -7.02 10.88
N MET A 94 -10.55 -6.64 11.79
CA MET A 94 -10.65 -6.96 13.22
C MET A 94 -10.59 -5.68 14.06
N ASN A 95 -11.36 -5.58 15.13
CA ASN A 95 -11.04 -4.59 16.15
C ASN A 95 -9.81 -5.11 16.93
N SER A 96 -8.64 -4.53 16.66
CA SER A 96 -7.34 -5.13 16.95
C SER A 96 -6.42 -4.22 17.73
N ASP A 97 -5.42 -4.82 18.36
CA ASP A 97 -4.28 -4.09 18.88
C ASP A 97 -3.61 -3.27 17.77
N PRO A 98 -2.92 -2.17 18.13
CA PRO A 98 -2.24 -1.34 17.14
C PRO A 98 -1.18 -2.15 16.39
N GLY A 99 -1.25 -2.10 15.06
CA GLY A 99 -0.29 -2.79 14.22
C GLY A 99 -0.20 -2.19 12.82
N LEU A 100 0.85 -2.56 12.11
CA LEU A 100 1.21 -2.02 10.80
C LEU A 100 1.30 -3.16 9.79
N ALA A 101 0.83 -2.91 8.56
CA ALA A 101 1.19 -3.70 7.38
C ALA A 101 2.17 -2.89 6.55
N VAL A 102 3.43 -3.33 6.50
CA VAL A 102 4.54 -2.59 5.89
C VAL A 102 5.00 -3.31 4.62
N GLY A 103 4.92 -2.67 3.46
CA GLY A 103 5.51 -3.20 2.23
C GLY A 103 7.03 -3.32 2.34
N TYR A 104 7.62 -4.29 1.65
CA TYR A 104 9.08 -4.51 1.70
C TYR A 104 9.89 -3.50 0.88
N THR A 105 9.26 -2.89 -0.13
CA THR A 105 9.91 -1.89 -0.98
C THR A 105 10.15 -0.61 -0.20
N ALA A 106 11.41 -0.17 -0.18
CA ALA A 106 11.84 1.05 0.51
C ALA A 106 12.05 2.19 -0.50
N PHE A 107 11.72 3.41 -0.08
CA PHE A 107 11.82 4.61 -0.92
C PHE A 107 12.57 5.73 -0.21
N ASN A 108 13.38 6.49 -0.95
CA ASN A 108 14.02 7.72 -0.45
C ASN A 108 13.14 8.95 -0.65
N GLY A 109 12.51 9.06 -1.82
CA GLY A 109 11.48 10.04 -2.14
C GLY A 109 10.29 9.31 -2.75
N VAL A 110 9.08 9.63 -2.30
CA VAL A 110 7.86 8.92 -2.73
C VAL A 110 6.67 9.86 -2.68
N ASP A 111 5.84 9.80 -3.71
CA ASP A 111 4.47 10.29 -3.68
C ASP A 111 3.57 9.08 -3.41
N PHE A 112 2.93 9.05 -2.25
CA PHE A 112 2.04 7.97 -1.84
C PHE A 112 0.61 8.49 -1.69
N GLU A 113 -0.31 7.92 -2.44
CA GLU A 113 -1.73 8.22 -2.40
C GLU A 113 -2.57 6.96 -2.23
N GLY A 114 -3.74 7.12 -1.62
CA GLY A 114 -4.67 6.04 -1.40
C GLY A 114 -6.05 6.56 -1.03
N THR A 115 -7.06 5.72 -1.19
CA THR A 115 -8.40 6.00 -0.69
C THR A 115 -8.56 5.35 0.67
N PHE A 116 -8.96 6.15 1.66
CA PHE A 116 -9.23 5.66 2.99
C PHE A 116 -10.75 5.54 3.21
N HIS A 117 -11.22 4.35 3.58
CA HIS A 117 -12.63 4.10 3.82
C HIS A 117 -12.84 3.12 4.98
N VAL A 118 -13.66 3.53 5.95
CA VAL A 118 -14.10 2.69 7.07
C VAL A 118 -15.51 2.17 6.75
N ASN A 119 -15.61 0.89 6.40
CA ASN A 119 -16.88 0.27 5.97
C ASN A 119 -17.68 -0.32 7.15
N THR A 120 -17.84 0.45 8.21
CA THR A 120 -18.66 0.07 9.36
C THR A 120 -19.23 1.31 10.05
N VAL A 121 -20.37 1.12 10.72
CA VAL A 121 -20.98 2.13 11.61
C VAL A 121 -20.68 1.85 13.08
N THR A 122 -19.99 0.75 13.37
CA THR A 122 -19.54 0.38 14.70
C THR A 122 -18.07 0.73 14.83
N ASP A 123 -17.68 1.18 16.02
CA ASP A 123 -16.33 1.61 16.34
C ASP A 123 -15.97 3.01 15.79
N ASP A 124 -15.11 3.72 16.51
CA ASP A 124 -14.68 5.09 16.21
C ASP A 124 -13.14 5.25 16.33
N ASP A 125 -12.42 4.14 16.37
CA ASP A 125 -10.98 4.01 16.58
C ASP A 125 -10.10 4.45 15.40
N TYR A 126 -8.78 4.36 15.62
CA TYR A 126 -7.77 4.89 14.73
C TYR A 126 -7.59 4.05 13.48
N ALA A 127 -7.39 4.73 12.36
CA ALA A 127 -6.74 4.14 11.20
C ALA A 127 -6.04 5.21 10.36
N GLY A 128 -5.18 4.78 9.45
CA GLY A 128 -4.30 5.67 8.71
C GLY A 128 -3.21 4.91 7.98
N PHE A 129 -2.12 5.60 7.67
CA PHE A 129 -0.98 5.02 6.96
C PHE A 129 0.34 5.53 7.53
N ILE A 130 1.40 4.78 7.23
CA ILE A 130 2.77 5.12 7.61
C ILE A 130 3.61 5.40 6.37
N PHE A 131 4.73 6.08 6.56
CA PHE A 131 5.76 6.24 5.53
C PHE A 131 7.15 6.39 6.16
N SER A 132 8.19 6.17 5.34
CA SER A 132 9.60 6.14 5.80
C SER A 132 9.83 5.22 7.00
N TYR A 133 9.21 4.04 6.98
CA TYR A 133 9.42 3.02 8.00
C TYR A 133 10.86 2.50 7.94
N GLN A 134 11.56 2.51 9.07
CA GLN A 134 12.88 1.91 9.25
C GLN A 134 12.85 0.74 10.24
N ASP A 135 12.13 0.93 11.34
CA ASP A 135 11.88 -0.07 12.37
C ASP A 135 10.63 0.30 13.19
N SER A 136 10.22 -0.55 14.14
CA SER A 136 9.02 -0.35 14.97
C SER A 136 9.06 0.85 15.92
N ALA A 137 10.18 1.57 16.00
CA ALA A 137 10.32 2.81 16.77
C ALA A 137 10.64 4.03 15.87
N SER A 138 10.84 3.82 14.57
CA SER A 138 11.34 4.83 13.62
C SER A 138 10.50 4.82 12.34
N PHE A 139 9.41 5.59 12.33
CA PHE A 139 8.53 5.79 11.18
C PHE A 139 7.69 7.06 11.36
N TYR A 140 7.14 7.59 10.27
CA TYR A 140 6.10 8.61 10.33
C TYR A 140 4.72 7.97 10.19
N VAL A 141 3.74 8.55 10.88
CA VAL A 141 2.35 8.08 10.85
C VAL A 141 1.40 9.24 10.63
N VAL A 142 0.46 9.05 9.71
CA VAL A 142 -0.76 9.84 9.60
C VAL A 142 -1.88 8.95 10.12
N MET A 143 -2.52 9.38 11.20
CA MET A 143 -3.63 8.65 11.81
C MET A 143 -4.83 9.58 11.91
N TRP A 144 -6.01 9.00 11.83
CA TRP A 144 -7.27 9.69 11.94
C TRP A 144 -8.19 8.91 12.86
N LYS A 145 -8.90 9.62 13.75
CA LYS A 145 -9.92 9.06 14.64
C LYS A 145 -11.25 9.78 14.41
N GLN A 146 -12.36 9.06 14.52
CA GLN A 146 -13.68 9.63 14.27
C GLN A 146 -14.19 10.50 15.44
N THR A 147 -14.01 10.05 16.69
CA THR A 147 -14.54 10.72 17.89
C THR A 147 -13.47 10.86 18.98
N GLU A 148 -13.62 11.83 19.88
CA GLU A 148 -12.74 11.96 21.06
C GLU A 148 -12.92 10.77 22.01
N GLN A 149 -11.82 10.16 22.44
CA GLN A 149 -11.85 9.04 23.39
C GLN A 149 -10.64 9.02 24.30
N THR A 150 -10.85 8.66 25.58
CA THR A 150 -9.76 8.30 26.49
C THR A 150 -9.49 6.80 26.34
N TYR A 151 -8.23 6.42 26.10
CA TYR A 151 -7.83 5.01 26.06
C TYR A 151 -8.14 4.33 27.41
N TRP A 152 -8.65 3.09 27.37
CA TRP A 152 -9.17 2.44 28.58
C TRP A 152 -8.07 2.03 29.56
N GLN A 153 -6.85 1.77 29.07
CA GLN A 153 -5.69 1.49 29.92
C GLN A 153 -5.04 2.81 30.34
N ALA A 154 -5.07 3.11 31.64
CA ALA A 154 -4.52 4.34 32.20
C ALA A 154 -3.01 4.28 32.48
N THR A 155 -2.43 3.09 32.39
CA THR A 155 -0.98 2.82 32.47
C THR A 155 -0.42 2.58 31.08
N PRO A 156 0.84 2.97 30.80
CA PRO A 156 1.78 3.64 31.69
C PRO A 156 1.45 5.12 31.95
N PHE A 157 0.57 5.72 31.12
CA PHE A 157 0.04 7.06 31.33
C PHE A 157 -1.35 7.18 30.70
N ARG A 158 -2.13 8.17 31.12
CA ARG A 158 -3.46 8.42 30.56
C ARG A 158 -3.34 9.04 29.16
N ALA A 159 -3.80 8.30 28.14
CA ALA A 159 -3.87 8.78 26.77
C ALA A 159 -5.29 9.25 26.39
N VAL A 160 -5.39 10.40 25.74
CA VAL A 160 -6.65 10.97 25.23
C VAL A 160 -6.45 11.35 23.78
N ALA A 161 -7.35 10.87 22.92
CA ALA A 161 -7.37 11.06 21.48
C ALA A 161 -8.41 12.09 21.09
N GLN A 162 -8.04 13.09 20.29
CA GLN A 162 -9.00 14.00 19.64
C GLN A 162 -9.31 13.49 18.23
N PRO A 163 -10.48 13.80 17.67
CA PRO A 163 -10.76 13.54 16.26
C PRO A 163 -10.00 14.51 15.36
N GLY A 164 -9.73 14.10 14.13
CA GLY A 164 -9.10 14.95 13.10
C GLY A 164 -7.75 14.47 12.61
#